data_AF-A0A9X3EJ11-F1
#
_entry.id   AF-A0A9X3EJ11-F1
#
_cell.length_a   1.000
_cell.length_b   1.000
_cell.length_c   1.000
_cell.angle_alpha   90.00
_cell.angle_beta   90.00
_cell.angle_gamma   90.00
#
_symmetry.space_group_name_H-M   'P 1'
#
loop_
_entity.id
_entity.type
_entity.pdbx_description
1 polymer ?
#
loop_
_entity_poly.entity_id
_entity_poly.type
_entity_poly.pdbx_seq_one_letter_code
_entity_poly.pdbx_strand_id
1 'polypeptide(L)'
;MTAATIARLVREIGPAVYEQFQARLLFAVAVESTECWLLPLYYGDNHRKKTINCLRTLNEALKGQEGFSIDVNQKQVKYYRKIVKRLGKRKDVEAHARHNSSFGRFLASLEPLRSAAPEPTP
;
A
#
# COMPACT_ATOMS: atom_id res chain seq x y z
N MET A 1 -13.02 -4.53 3.29
CA MET A 1 -13.29 -3.33 4.11
C MET A 1 -14.76 -3.36 4.49
N THR A 2 -15.12 -3.11 5.74
CA THR A 2 -16.54 -3.12 6.14
C THR A 2 -17.18 -1.79 5.74
N ALA A 3 -18.46 -1.82 5.36
CA ALA A 3 -19.22 -0.61 4.99
C ALA A 3 -19.21 0.45 6.11
N ALA A 4 -19.18 0.00 7.37
CA ALA A 4 -19.10 0.85 8.55
C ALA A 4 -17.82 1.70 8.62
N THR A 5 -16.66 1.17 8.23
CA THR A 5 -15.39 1.93 8.22
C THR A 5 -15.41 3.02 7.17
N ILE A 6 -15.95 2.72 5.98
CA ILE A 6 -16.07 3.70 4.89
C ILE A 6 -16.99 4.84 5.32
N ALA A 7 -18.17 4.51 5.88
CA ALA A 7 -19.12 5.50 6.36
C ALA A 7 -18.50 6.45 7.40
N ARG A 8 -17.67 5.92 8.30
CA ARG A 8 -16.91 6.74 9.25
C ARG A 8 -15.93 7.68 8.53
N LEU A 9 -15.11 7.18 7.60
CA LEU A 9 -14.15 8.00 6.86
C LEU A 9 -14.82 9.08 6.02
N VAL A 10 -15.94 8.77 5.35
CA VAL A 10 -16.73 9.74 4.58
C VAL A 10 -17.23 10.87 5.48
N ARG A 11 -17.67 10.56 6.70
CA ARG A 11 -18.09 11.57 7.67
C ARG A 11 -16.94 12.50 8.08
N GLU A 12 -15.74 11.96 8.30
CA GLU A 12 -14.56 12.77 8.66
C GLU A 12 -14.05 13.62 7.47
N ILE A 13 -14.15 13.11 6.24
CA ILE A 13 -13.81 13.85 5.00
C ILE A 13 -14.80 14.99 4.76
N GLY A 14 -16.05 14.81 5.19
CA GLY A 14 -17.16 15.71 4.90
C GLY A 14 -17.96 15.20 3.69
N PRO A 15 -19.30 15.02 3.82
CA PRO A 15 -20.14 14.47 2.75
C PRO A 15 -20.04 15.23 1.43
N ALA A 16 -20.04 16.57 1.48
CA ALA A 16 -19.95 17.41 0.28
C ALA A 16 -18.60 17.26 -0.46
N VAL A 17 -17.50 17.14 0.29
CA VAL A 17 -16.17 16.89 -0.29
C VAL A 17 -16.10 15.49 -0.88
N TYR A 18 -16.66 14.51 -0.17
CA TYR A 18 -16.72 13.15 -0.65
C TYR A 18 -17.53 13.03 -1.95
N GLU A 19 -18.74 13.59 -2.03
CA GLU A 19 -19.55 13.56 -3.26
C GLU A 19 -18.82 14.19 -4.45
N GLN A 20 -18.13 15.30 -4.23
CA GLN A 20 -17.39 16.00 -5.28
C GLN A 20 -16.18 15.21 -5.79
N PHE A 21 -15.50 14.45 -4.93
CA PHE A 21 -14.21 13.81 -5.26
C PHE A 21 -14.21 12.29 -5.17
N GLN A 22 -15.33 11.63 -4.87
CA GLN A 22 -15.41 10.19 -4.63
C GLN A 22 -14.83 9.35 -5.76
N ALA A 23 -15.01 9.76 -7.02
CA ALA A 23 -14.46 9.07 -8.19
C ALA A 23 -12.91 9.09 -8.24
N ARG A 24 -12.27 9.96 -7.46
CA ARG A 24 -10.80 10.12 -7.36
C ARG A 24 -10.25 9.62 -6.03
N LEU A 25 -11.10 9.17 -5.10
CA LEU A 25 -10.70 8.71 -3.79
C LEU A 25 -10.65 7.18 -3.76
N LEU A 26 -9.52 6.64 -3.31
CA LEU A 26 -9.33 5.21 -3.13
C LEU A 26 -9.14 4.90 -1.65
N PHE A 27 -10.05 4.13 -1.09
CA PHE A 27 -9.94 3.66 0.29
C PHE A 27 -9.10 2.38 0.32
N ALA A 28 -7.84 2.54 0.70
CA ALA A 28 -6.95 1.43 1.03
C ALA A 28 -6.94 1.24 2.55
N VAL A 29 -7.45 0.11 3.04
CA VAL A 29 -7.24 -0.28 4.44
C VAL A 29 -6.07 -1.25 4.49
N ALA A 30 -4.90 -0.72 4.83
CA ALA A 30 -3.84 -1.54 5.36
C ALA A 30 -4.31 -2.02 6.74
N VAL A 31 -4.69 -3.29 6.85
CA VAL A 31 -5.13 -3.91 8.12
C VAL A 31 -4.06 -3.80 9.21
N GLU A 32 -2.80 -3.56 8.81
CA GLU A 32 -1.63 -3.52 9.69
C GLU A 32 -0.85 -2.21 9.47
N SER A 33 0.02 -2.16 8.46
CA SER A 33 0.65 -0.94 7.97
C SER A 33 1.11 -1.12 6.53
N THR A 34 1.26 -0.01 5.80
CA THR A 34 1.83 -0.03 4.44
C THR A 34 3.25 -0.59 4.40
N GLU A 35 4.00 -0.47 5.49
CA GLU A 35 5.36 -0.97 5.62
C GLU A 35 5.41 -2.49 5.62
N CYS A 36 4.36 -3.18 6.10
CA CYS A 36 4.23 -4.63 5.96
C CYS A 36 4.18 -5.09 4.50
N TRP A 37 3.72 -4.23 3.59
CA TRP A 37 3.69 -4.54 2.15
C TRP A 37 5.07 -4.47 1.51
N LEU A 38 6.02 -3.80 2.15
CA LEU A 38 7.38 -3.59 1.65
C LEU A 38 8.34 -4.68 2.11
N LEU A 39 8.01 -5.45 3.15
CA LEU A 39 8.89 -6.51 3.69
C LEU A 39 9.33 -7.55 2.65
N PRO A 40 8.46 -8.04 1.72
CA PRO A 40 8.89 -9.02 0.72
C PRO A 40 9.95 -8.51 -0.27
N LEU A 41 10.18 -7.19 -0.36
CA LEU A 41 11.28 -6.63 -1.15
C LEU A 41 12.66 -6.85 -0.53
N TYR A 42 12.70 -7.13 0.76
CA TYR A 42 13.92 -7.15 1.57
C TYR A 42 14.19 -8.49 2.23
N TYR A 43 13.16 -9.34 2.36
CA TYR A 43 13.24 -10.61 3.06
C TYR A 43 12.74 -11.77 2.18
N GLY A 44 13.53 -12.85 2.12
CA GLY A 44 13.13 -14.12 1.48
C GLY A 44 12.55 -15.15 2.45
N ASP A 45 12.74 -14.94 3.75
CA ASP A 45 12.35 -15.86 4.82
C ASP A 45 10.93 -15.56 5.35
N ASN A 46 10.62 -15.95 6.59
CA ASN A 46 9.32 -15.72 7.21
C ASN A 46 9.05 -14.23 7.53
N HIS A 47 10.08 -13.37 7.55
CA HIS A 47 9.90 -11.93 7.80
C HIS A 47 9.04 -11.26 6.73
N ARG A 48 9.03 -11.76 5.48
CA ARG A 48 8.22 -11.19 4.39
C ARG A 48 6.71 -11.24 4.62
N LYS A 49 6.25 -12.12 5.52
CA LYS A 49 4.82 -12.30 5.85
C LYS A 49 4.43 -11.63 7.17
N LYS A 50 5.36 -10.94 7.83
CA LYS A 50 5.06 -10.28 9.11
C LYS A 50 3.97 -9.23 8.92
N THR A 51 3.06 -9.23 9.87
CA THR A 51 1.97 -8.26 10.01
C THR A 51 2.19 -7.33 11.20
N ILE A 52 3.00 -7.74 12.17
CA ILE A 52 3.32 -6.95 13.38
C ILE A 52 4.73 -6.37 13.30
N ASN A 53 4.92 -5.19 13.89
CA ASN A 53 6.21 -4.50 13.98
C ASN A 53 6.93 -4.31 12.63
N CYS A 54 6.17 -4.20 11.54
CA CYS A 54 6.72 -4.18 10.18
C CYS A 54 7.68 -3.03 9.93
N LEU A 55 7.41 -1.84 10.48
CA LEU A 55 8.32 -0.70 10.32
C LEU A 55 9.68 -0.96 10.98
N ARG A 56 9.71 -1.58 12.16
CA ARG A 56 10.95 -1.94 12.84
C ARG A 56 11.74 -2.95 12.01
N THR A 57 11.10 -4.04 11.60
CA THR A 57 11.73 -5.05 10.75
C THR A 57 12.18 -4.47 9.41
N LEU A 58 11.37 -3.61 8.78
CA LEU A 58 11.76 -2.94 7.54
C LEU A 58 12.99 -2.04 7.76
N ASN A 59 13.04 -1.28 8.85
CA ASN A 59 14.18 -0.42 9.17
C ASN A 59 15.48 -1.19 9.46
N GLU A 60 15.40 -2.41 10.01
CA GLU A 60 16.55 -3.30 10.15
C GLU A 60 17.15 -3.62 8.77
N ALA A 61 16.31 -4.00 7.79
CA ALA A 61 16.76 -4.24 6.42
C ALA A 61 17.23 -2.98 5.69
N LEU A 62 16.50 -1.86 5.82
CA LEU A 62 16.84 -0.61 5.13
C LEU A 62 18.19 -0.04 5.59
N LYS A 63 18.51 -0.14 6.89
CA LYS A 63 19.82 0.28 7.40
C LYS A 63 20.96 -0.50 6.75
N GLY A 64 20.80 -1.83 6.64
CA GLY A 64 21.83 -2.71 6.07
C GLY A 64 21.95 -2.62 4.56
N GLN A 65 20.85 -2.49 3.82
CA GLN A 65 20.84 -2.57 2.36
C GLN A 65 20.79 -1.21 1.65
N GLU A 66 20.25 -0.19 2.31
CA GLU A 66 19.94 1.10 1.68
C GLU A 66 20.59 2.31 2.37
N GLY A 67 21.13 2.13 3.57
CA GLY A 67 21.80 3.18 4.34
C GLY A 67 20.86 4.21 4.97
N PHE A 68 19.56 3.93 5.07
CA PHE A 68 18.59 4.83 5.72
C PHE A 68 17.55 4.07 6.54
N SER A 69 16.78 4.80 7.33
CA SER A 69 15.57 4.30 8.00
C SER A 69 14.41 5.28 7.84
N ILE A 70 13.20 4.77 7.93
CA ILE A 70 11.96 5.54 7.94
C ILE A 70 11.66 5.95 9.39
N ASP A 71 11.55 7.25 9.63
CA ASP A 71 11.05 7.81 10.89
C ASP A 71 9.52 7.69 10.93
N VAL A 72 8.99 7.17 12.05
CA VAL A 72 7.55 7.01 12.27
C VAL A 72 6.84 8.36 12.46
N ASN A 73 7.50 9.32 13.09
CA ASN A 73 6.98 10.65 13.39
C ASN A 73 7.17 11.61 12.21
N GLN A 74 8.11 11.30 11.31
CA GLN A 74 8.44 12.14 10.16
C GLN A 74 8.67 11.31 8.90
N LYS A 75 7.61 10.64 8.43
CA LYS A 75 7.65 9.83 7.21
C LYS A 75 7.98 10.68 5.98
N GLN A 76 9.14 10.45 5.36
CA GLN A 76 9.57 11.18 4.17
C GLN A 76 9.26 10.41 2.88
N VAL A 77 8.51 11.04 1.97
CA VAL A 77 8.07 10.46 0.68
C VAL A 77 9.24 9.92 -0.15
N LYS A 78 10.41 10.56 -0.09
CA LYS A 78 11.61 10.17 -0.87
C LYS A 78 12.04 8.72 -0.60
N TYR A 79 11.92 8.25 0.64
CA TYR A 79 12.30 6.88 1.01
C TYR A 79 11.34 5.86 0.40
N TYR A 80 10.04 6.10 0.52
CA TYR A 80 9.02 5.25 -0.10
C TYR A 80 9.18 5.21 -1.62
N ARG A 81 9.40 6.37 -2.27
CA ARG A 81 9.68 6.43 -3.72
C ARG A 81 10.87 5.58 -4.13
N LYS A 82 11.94 5.55 -3.32
CA LYS A 82 13.12 4.72 -3.60
C LYS A 82 12.79 3.23 -3.49
N ILE A 83 12.07 2.83 -2.43
CA ILE A 83 11.69 1.43 -2.18
C ILE A 83 10.77 0.91 -3.30
N VAL A 84 9.70 1.64 -3.60
CA VAL A 84 8.65 1.17 -4.54
C VAL A 84 9.09 1.14 -6.00
N LYS A 85 10.23 1.75 -6.37
CA LYS A 85 10.81 1.59 -7.72
C LYS A 85 11.04 0.13 -8.09
N ARG A 86 11.33 -0.73 -7.10
CA ARG A 86 11.49 -2.18 -7.28
C ARG A 86 10.16 -2.89 -7.60
N LEU A 87 9.03 -2.27 -7.30
CA LEU A 87 7.68 -2.72 -7.62
C LEU A 87 7.15 -2.07 -8.92
N GLY A 88 8.03 -1.62 -9.81
CA GLY A 88 7.64 -0.90 -11.03
C GLY A 88 6.87 -1.74 -12.05
N LYS A 89 6.99 -3.07 -12.02
CA LYS A 89 6.27 -3.97 -12.95
C LYS A 89 5.14 -4.68 -12.24
N ARG A 90 4.03 -4.86 -12.97
CA ARG A 90 2.82 -5.54 -12.46
C ARG A 90 3.10 -6.93 -11.90
N LYS A 91 3.88 -7.75 -12.62
CA LYS A 91 4.26 -9.10 -12.16
C LYS A 91 4.99 -9.08 -10.82
N ASP A 92 5.79 -8.05 -10.57
CA ASP A 92 6.54 -7.91 -9.33
C ASP A 92 5.56 -7.54 -8.21
N VAL A 93 4.68 -6.57 -8.44
CA VAL A 93 3.59 -6.21 -7.51
C VAL A 93 2.74 -7.42 -7.11
N GLU A 94 2.28 -8.21 -8.09
CA GLU A 94 1.46 -9.39 -7.86
C GLU A 94 2.21 -10.48 -7.09
N ALA A 95 3.49 -10.73 -7.42
CA ALA A 95 4.32 -11.69 -6.71
C ALA A 95 4.49 -11.30 -5.23
N HIS A 96 4.70 -10.01 -4.95
CA HIS A 96 4.87 -9.50 -3.58
C HIS A 96 3.55 -9.54 -2.80
N ALA A 97 2.43 -9.25 -3.44
CA ALA A 97 1.12 -9.28 -2.80
C ALA A 97 0.70 -10.66 -2.31
N ARG A 98 1.21 -11.75 -2.91
CA ARG A 98 0.98 -13.13 -2.43
C ARG A 98 1.49 -13.37 -1.00
N HIS A 99 2.41 -12.53 -0.51
CA HIS A 99 2.97 -12.65 0.83
C HIS A 99 2.22 -11.83 1.88
N ASN A 100 1.27 -10.98 1.48
CA ASN A 100 0.50 -10.14 2.38
C ASN A 100 -0.98 -10.08 1.96
N SER A 101 -1.85 -10.69 2.75
CA SER A 101 -3.29 -10.79 2.45
C SER A 101 -3.97 -9.42 2.31
N SER A 102 -3.55 -8.42 3.09
CA SER A 102 -4.10 -7.06 2.98
C SER A 102 -3.66 -6.37 1.68
N PHE A 103 -2.43 -6.60 1.24
CA PHE A 103 -1.96 -6.08 -0.05
C PHE A 103 -2.69 -6.74 -1.22
N GLY A 104 -2.88 -8.06 -1.18
CA GLY A 104 -3.68 -8.77 -2.20
C GLY A 104 -5.13 -8.26 -2.28
N ARG A 105 -5.78 -8.03 -1.14
CA ARG A 105 -7.12 -7.42 -1.09
C ARG A 105 -7.15 -6.00 -1.67
N PHE A 106 -6.12 -5.20 -1.41
CA PHE A 106 -5.98 -3.88 -2.01
C PHE A 106 -5.89 -3.98 -3.53
N LEU A 107 -5.02 -4.83 -4.07
CA LEU A 107 -4.92 -5.01 -5.52
C LEU A 107 -6.25 -5.47 -6.15
N ALA A 108 -6.95 -6.41 -5.51
CA ALA A 108 -8.26 -6.86 -5.98
C ALA A 108 -9.29 -5.71 -6.02
N SER A 109 -9.22 -4.77 -5.07
CA SER A 109 -10.10 -3.60 -5.05
C SER A 109 -9.81 -2.60 -6.19
N LEU A 110 -8.63 -2.67 -6.81
CA LEU A 110 -8.26 -1.82 -7.94
C LEU A 110 -8.72 -2.39 -9.28
N GLU A 111 -9.03 -3.68 -9.37
CA GLU A 111 -9.42 -4.33 -10.63
C GLU A 111 -10.66 -3.68 -11.30
N PRO A 112 -11.75 -3.34 -10.59
CA PRO A 112 -12.89 -2.66 -11.20
C PRO A 112 -12.57 -1.27 -11.78
N LEU A 113 -11.57 -0.58 -11.23
CA LEU A 113 -11.14 0.74 -11.72
C LEU A 113 -10.37 0.62 -13.04
N ARG A 114 -9.77 -0.54 -13.28
CA ARG A 114 -9.03 -0.83 -14.50
C ARG A 114 -9.95 -1.06 -15.68
N SER A 115 -11.07 -1.75 -15.48
CA SER A 115 -12.08 -2.00 -16.50
C SER A 115 -12.99 -0.79 -16.79
N ALA A 116 -12.93 0.25 -15.96
CA ALA A 116 -13.63 1.52 -16.18
C ALA A 116 -12.79 2.56 -16.94
N ALA A 117 -11.53 2.26 -17.30
CA ALA A 117 -10.72 3.14 -18.13
C ALA A 117 -11.20 3.07 -19.59
N PRO A 118 -11.53 4.19 -20.26
CA PRO A 118 -11.86 4.17 -21.68
C PRO A 118 -10.66 3.64 -22.47
N GLU A 119 -10.93 2.77 -23.45
CA GLU A 119 -9.91 2.25 -24.36
C GLU A 119 -9.11 3.40 -24.99
N PRO A 120 -7.79 3.26 -25.18
CA PRO A 120 -7.05 4.23 -25.97
C PRO A 120 -7.62 4.22 -27.38
N THR A 121 -8.29 5.32 -27.75
CA THR A 121 -8.74 5.58 -29.13
C THR A 121 -7.55 5.42 -30.09
N PRO A 122 -7.72 4.70 -31.21
CA PRO A 122 -6.65 4.43 -32.18
C PRO A 122 -6.06 5.69 -32.81
#